data_AF-A0AA36GQ64-F1
#
_entry.id   AF-A0AA36GQ64-F1
#
_cell.length_a   1.000
_cell.length_b   1.000
_cell.length_c   1.000
_cell.angle_alpha   90.00
_cell.angle_beta   90.00
_cell.angle_gamma   90.00
#
_symmetry.space_group_name_H-M   'P 1'
#
loop_
_entity.id
_entity.type
_entity.pdbx_description
1 polymer ?
#
loop_
_entity_poly.entity_id
_entity_poly.type
_entity_poly.pdbx_seq_one_letter_code
_entity_poly.pdbx_strand_id
1 'polypeptide(L)'
;MVEEEEVIVRCKCVICAEVIARTNMTALLCGHVFHAECIQSWIDHTDTPTCPNCGVSINKEQIVRRLFFSDTDDLNDLDDTTLIDELLEKVDNLEAENSNLNRQLDEAKNLHQKLTEELCSEREQLRKGSKGYTEEQLRISKKKDDDLEALVKSVGEVLKVLEQRETDLKMLTEVYNTAGTTLRSVEEHLKNLKTKETDSGIS
;
A
#
# COMPACT_ATOMS: atom_id res chain seq x y z
N MET A 1 29.77 -2.47 86.88
CA MET A 1 29.73 -2.68 85.43
C MET A 1 28.45 -3.45 85.19
N VAL A 2 27.40 -2.73 84.79
CA VAL A 2 26.11 -3.36 84.45
C VAL A 2 26.20 -3.58 82.94
N GLU A 3 26.26 -4.83 82.51
CA GLU A 3 26.16 -5.18 81.11
C GLU A 3 24.72 -4.88 80.68
N GLU A 4 24.54 -3.87 79.83
CA GLU A 4 23.27 -3.59 79.17
C GLU A 4 23.05 -4.71 78.15
N GLU A 5 22.19 -5.66 78.51
CA GLU A 5 21.75 -6.72 77.61
C GLU A 5 20.88 -6.07 76.52
N GLU A 6 21.44 -5.87 75.33
CA GLU A 6 20.71 -5.36 74.17
C GLU A 6 19.53 -6.29 73.87
N VAL A 7 18.32 -5.79 74.13
CA VAL A 7 17.09 -6.47 73.76
C VAL A 7 16.92 -6.36 72.24
N ILE A 8 17.47 -7.32 71.49
CA ILE A 8 17.23 -7.43 70.05
C ILE A 8 15.76 -7.82 69.84
N VAL A 9 14.91 -6.84 69.54
CA VAL A 9 13.51 -7.08 69.19
C VAL A 9 13.45 -7.69 67.78
N ARG A 10 13.32 -9.02 67.71
CA ARG A 10 13.09 -9.73 66.44
C ARG A 10 11.61 -9.66 66.06
N CYS A 11 11.27 -8.82 65.09
CA CYS A 11 9.92 -8.78 64.50
C CYS A 11 9.69 -10.02 63.62
N LYS A 12 8.66 -10.82 63.94
CA LYS A 12 8.22 -11.96 63.12
C LYS A 12 6.93 -11.61 62.39
N CYS A 13 6.84 -12.02 61.13
CA CYS A 13 5.63 -11.87 60.35
C CYS A 13 4.63 -12.96 60.77
N VAL A 14 3.42 -12.59 61.18
CA VAL A 14 2.41 -13.57 61.63
C VAL A 14 1.77 -14.35 60.47
N ILE A 15 1.97 -13.90 59.22
CA ILE A 15 1.41 -14.55 58.03
C ILE A 15 2.28 -15.77 57.63
N CYS A 16 3.60 -15.61 57.61
CA CYS A 16 4.53 -16.70 57.23
C CYS A 16 5.33 -17.28 58.41
N ALA A 17 5.22 -16.70 59.61
CA ALA A 17 5.98 -17.04 60.81
C ALA A 17 7.52 -16.83 60.73
N GLU A 18 8.02 -16.16 59.69
CA GLU A 18 9.44 -15.88 59.48
C GLU A 18 9.87 -14.50 60.03
N VAL A 19 11.18 -14.30 60.20
CA VAL A 19 11.76 -13.04 60.67
C VAL A 19 11.69 -11.98 59.56
N ILE A 20 11.33 -10.75 59.92
CA ILE A 20 11.24 -9.64 58.99
C ILE A 20 12.59 -8.92 58.91
N ALA A 21 13.21 -8.93 57.73
CA ALA A 21 14.40 -8.14 57.46
C ALA A 21 14.05 -6.64 57.34
N ARG A 22 14.96 -5.74 57.73
CA ARG A 22 14.75 -4.28 57.64
C ARG A 22 14.40 -3.82 56.21
N THR A 23 14.97 -4.47 55.20
CA THR A 23 14.77 -4.16 53.78
C THR A 23 13.42 -4.60 53.23
N ASN A 24 12.75 -5.55 53.88
CA ASN A 24 11.46 -6.11 53.45
C ASN A 24 10.39 -5.94 54.54
N MET A 25 10.34 -4.74 55.12
CA MET A 25 9.44 -4.40 56.22
C MET A 25 8.36 -3.41 55.75
N THR A 26 7.10 -3.75 55.99
CA THR A 26 5.94 -2.90 55.70
C THR A 26 5.05 -2.82 56.93
N ALA A 27 4.53 -1.63 57.24
CA ALA A 27 3.58 -1.43 58.33
C ALA A 27 2.20 -1.06 57.82
N LEU A 28 1.18 -1.46 58.56
CA LEU A 28 -0.17 -0.91 58.43
C LEU A 28 -0.31 0.31 59.35
N LEU A 29 -1.28 1.20 59.08
CA LEU A 29 -1.57 2.34 59.97
C LEU A 29 -1.97 1.94 61.40
N CYS A 30 -2.40 0.69 61.62
CA CYS A 30 -2.63 0.17 62.97
C CYS A 30 -1.33 -0.13 63.74
N GLY A 31 -0.15 0.07 63.12
CA GLY A 31 1.17 -0.11 63.72
C GLY A 31 1.77 -1.50 63.59
N HIS A 32 1.04 -2.48 63.05
CA HIS A 32 1.54 -3.84 62.88
C HIS A 32 2.38 -3.99 61.61
N VAL A 33 3.41 -4.82 61.71
CA VAL A 33 4.47 -4.96 60.71
C VAL A 33 4.49 -6.37 60.11
N PHE A 34 4.70 -6.46 58.80
CA PHE A 34 4.69 -7.68 57.99
C PHE A 34 5.75 -7.58 56.87
N HIS A 35 6.07 -8.69 56.20
CA HIS A 35 6.76 -8.61 54.90
C HIS A 35 5.86 -7.95 53.86
N ALA A 36 6.44 -7.17 52.96
CA ALA A 36 5.68 -6.44 51.93
C ALA A 36 4.81 -7.39 51.09
N GLU A 37 5.39 -8.50 50.65
CA GLU A 37 4.71 -9.51 49.84
C GLU A 37 3.61 -10.23 50.61
N CYS A 38 3.86 -10.59 51.88
CA CYS A 38 2.89 -11.31 52.71
C CYS A 38 1.62 -10.49 52.92
N ILE A 39 1.76 -9.21 53.30
CA ILE A 39 0.59 -8.36 53.55
C ILE A 39 -0.11 -7.94 52.25
N GLN A 40 0.64 -7.74 51.17
CA GLN A 40 0.07 -7.45 49.86
C GLN A 40 -0.80 -8.63 49.38
N SER A 41 -0.27 -9.85 49.46
CA SER A 41 -1.02 -11.06 49.12
C SER A 41 -2.27 -11.22 49.99
N TRP A 42 -2.18 -10.99 51.30
CA TRP A 42 -3.34 -11.06 52.20
C TRP A 42 -4.48 -10.12 51.79
N ILE A 43 -4.13 -8.89 51.38
CA ILE A 43 -5.08 -7.87 50.95
C ILE A 43 -5.70 -8.23 49.61
N ASP A 44 -4.90 -8.69 48.66
CA ASP A 44 -5.39 -8.99 47.31
C ASP A 44 -6.27 -10.23 47.25
N HIS A 45 -6.15 -11.16 48.21
CA HIS A 45 -6.95 -12.39 48.27
C HIS A 45 -8.17 -12.30 49.21
N THR A 46 -8.48 -11.13 49.77
CA THR A 46 -9.58 -10.95 50.72
C THR A 46 -10.48 -9.78 50.30
N ASP A 47 -11.79 -10.01 50.14
CA ASP A 47 -12.76 -8.96 49.74
C ASP A 47 -12.91 -7.83 50.79
N THR A 48 -12.69 -8.16 52.07
CA THR A 48 -12.72 -7.21 53.19
C THR A 48 -11.46 -7.37 54.05
N PRO A 49 -10.31 -6.83 53.59
CA PRO A 49 -9.04 -7.12 54.22
C PRO A 49 -8.94 -6.47 55.60
N THR A 50 -8.52 -7.26 56.59
CA THR A 50 -8.30 -6.83 57.97
C THR A 50 -6.89 -7.19 58.42
N CYS A 51 -6.32 -6.42 59.36
CA CYS A 51 -5.02 -6.71 59.94
C CYS A 51 -5.03 -8.10 60.61
N PRO A 52 -4.12 -9.03 60.25
CA PRO A 52 -4.05 -10.35 60.88
C PRO A 52 -3.79 -10.32 62.39
N ASN A 53 -3.18 -9.24 62.91
CA ASN A 53 -2.86 -9.11 64.33
C ASN A 53 -4.00 -8.52 65.16
N CYS A 54 -4.80 -7.60 64.62
CA CYS A 54 -5.78 -6.84 65.41
C CYS A 54 -7.18 -6.72 64.81
N GLY A 55 -7.42 -7.24 63.59
CA GLY A 55 -8.73 -7.24 62.94
C GLY A 55 -9.20 -5.88 62.41
N VAL A 56 -8.41 -4.80 62.54
CA VAL A 56 -8.75 -3.48 61.98
C VAL A 56 -8.79 -3.57 60.44
N SER A 57 -9.84 -3.05 59.83
CA SER A 57 -9.99 -2.99 58.37
C SER A 57 -8.86 -2.20 57.72
N ILE A 58 -8.39 -2.72 56.58
CA ILE A 58 -7.28 -2.15 55.81
C ILE A 58 -7.83 -1.59 54.50
N ASN A 59 -7.48 -0.36 54.16
CA ASN A 59 -7.60 0.20 52.82
C ASN A 59 -6.21 0.23 52.16
N LYS A 60 -6.15 0.20 50.83
CA LYS A 60 -4.87 0.13 50.08
C LYS A 60 -3.96 1.34 50.33
N GLU A 61 -4.53 2.47 50.76
CA GLU A 61 -3.81 3.69 51.13
C GLU A 61 -3.22 3.64 52.56
N GLN A 62 -3.61 2.64 53.37
CA GLN A 62 -3.20 2.50 54.78
C GLN A 62 -1.95 1.63 54.97
N ILE A 63 -1.20 1.39 53.87
CA ILE A 63 0.02 0.59 53.85
C ILE A 63 1.23 1.51 53.72
N VAL A 64 2.11 1.48 54.71
CA VAL A 64 3.40 2.17 54.69
C VAL A 64 4.44 1.19 54.10
N ARG A 65 4.68 1.30 52.79
CA ARG A 65 5.50 0.35 52.01
C ARG A 65 6.98 0.29 52.41
N ARG A 66 7.50 1.37 52.97
CA ARG A 66 8.91 1.44 53.40
C ARG A 66 9.01 2.26 54.68
N LEU A 67 9.67 1.68 55.68
CA LEU A 67 9.94 2.33 56.95
C LEU A 67 11.39 2.84 56.93
N PHE A 68 11.57 4.10 57.31
CA PHE A 68 12.89 4.72 57.46
C PHE A 68 13.13 4.91 58.95
N PHE A 69 14.21 4.33 59.47
CA PHE A 69 14.62 4.46 60.87
C PHE A 69 15.72 5.51 60.97
N SER A 70 15.61 6.43 61.93
CA SER A 70 16.55 7.53 62.11
C SER A 70 17.81 7.14 62.90
N ASP A 71 17.85 5.94 63.49
CA ASP A 71 19.01 5.48 64.23
C ASP A 71 20.09 5.04 63.23
N THR A 72 21.15 5.87 63.16
CA THR A 72 22.22 5.84 62.17
C THR A 72 23.33 4.82 62.43
N ASP A 73 23.13 3.84 63.32
CA ASP A 73 24.25 3.07 63.86
C ASP A 73 24.57 1.73 63.15
N ASP A 74 23.90 1.42 62.03
CA ASP A 74 24.26 0.26 61.18
C ASP A 74 24.34 0.63 59.68
N LEU A 75 24.91 1.80 59.36
CA LEU A 75 25.09 2.26 57.96
C LEU A 75 26.28 1.59 57.23
N ASN A 76 26.43 0.28 57.34
CA ASN A 76 27.38 -0.49 56.51
C ASN A 76 26.88 -1.86 56.04
N ASP A 77 25.64 -2.25 56.35
CA ASP A 77 25.10 -3.50 55.82
C ASP A 77 24.13 -3.24 54.65
N LEU A 78 24.59 -3.71 53.48
CA LEU A 78 23.97 -3.80 52.15
C LEU A 78 24.18 -2.63 51.15
N ASP A 79 25.19 -2.82 50.31
CA ASP A 79 25.03 -2.99 48.84
C ASP A 79 24.49 -1.81 48.00
N ASP A 80 24.42 -0.59 48.55
CA ASP A 80 24.00 0.59 47.76
C ASP A 80 25.09 1.03 46.76
N THR A 81 26.39 0.85 47.06
CA THR A 81 27.48 1.28 46.16
C THR A 81 27.63 0.38 44.93
N THR A 82 27.49 -0.93 45.11
CA THR A 82 27.52 -1.95 44.05
C THR A 82 26.30 -1.85 43.13
N LEU A 83 25.11 -1.60 43.70
CA LEU A 83 23.90 -1.32 42.92
C LEU A 83 24.02 -0.05 42.08
N ILE A 84 24.69 1.00 42.59
CA ILE A 84 24.97 2.22 41.84
C ILE A 84 25.89 1.91 40.64
N ASP A 85 26.97 1.15 40.85
CA ASP A 85 27.90 0.79 39.77
C ASP A 85 27.22 -0.06 38.68
N GLU A 86 26.38 -1.03 39.06
CA GLU A 86 25.58 -1.83 38.12
C GLU A 86 24.59 -0.98 37.32
N LEU A 87 23.95 -0.01 37.98
CA LEU A 87 23.02 0.91 37.31
C LEU A 87 23.75 1.85 36.34
N LEU A 88 24.94 2.34 36.69
CA LEU A 88 25.77 3.16 35.81
C LEU A 88 26.19 2.39 34.56
N GLU A 89 26.68 1.15 34.73
CA GLU A 89 27.02 0.28 33.59
C GLU A 89 25.78 0.02 32.70
N LYS A 90 24.60 -0.14 33.31
CA LYS A 90 23.37 -0.32 32.54
C LYS A 90 22.98 0.92 31.75
N VAL A 91 23.15 2.12 32.32
CA VAL A 91 22.90 3.39 31.63
C VAL A 91 23.84 3.52 30.43
N ASP A 92 25.15 3.31 30.62
CA ASP A 92 26.14 3.41 29.53
C ASP A 92 25.83 2.44 28.38
N ASN A 93 25.45 1.20 28.71
CA ASN A 93 25.04 0.21 27.72
C ASN A 93 23.78 0.62 26.95
N LEU A 94 22.77 1.16 27.64
CA LEU A 94 21.53 1.63 27.01
C LEU A 94 21.75 2.88 26.15
N GLU A 95 22.66 3.76 26.55
CA GLU A 95 23.05 4.93 25.75
C GLU A 95 23.80 4.52 24.48
N ALA A 96 24.71 3.56 24.57
CA ALA A 96 25.40 3.00 23.41
C ALA A 96 24.41 2.30 22.46
N GLU A 97 23.45 1.54 22.98
CA GLU A 97 22.40 0.91 22.19
C GLU A 97 21.51 1.93 21.49
N ASN A 98 21.06 2.98 22.20
CA ASN A 98 20.28 4.08 21.62
C ASN A 98 21.05 4.80 20.51
N SER A 99 22.34 5.06 20.72
CA SER A 99 23.20 5.67 19.70
C SER A 99 23.27 4.80 18.43
N ASN A 100 23.46 3.50 18.60
CA ASN A 100 23.50 2.56 17.47
C ASN A 100 22.14 2.43 16.75
N LEU A 101 21.03 2.36 17.48
CA LEU A 101 19.68 2.31 16.90
C LEU A 101 19.35 3.60 16.14
N ASN A 102 19.71 4.77 16.68
CA ASN A 102 19.51 6.04 16.00
C ASN A 102 20.33 6.12 14.70
N ARG A 103 21.58 5.64 14.70
CA ARG A 103 22.39 5.56 13.48
C ARG A 103 21.74 4.66 12.42
N GLN A 104 21.28 3.46 12.81
CA GLN A 104 20.59 2.56 11.88
C GLN A 104 19.30 3.17 11.33
N LEU A 105 18.56 3.90 12.17
CA LEU A 105 17.36 4.59 11.77
C LEU A 105 17.66 5.67 10.71
N ASP A 106 18.73 6.44 10.89
CA ASP A 106 19.13 7.47 9.92
C ASP A 106 19.66 6.86 8.62
N GLU A 107 20.41 5.75 8.69
CA GLU A 107 20.82 4.99 7.50
C GLU A 107 19.61 4.47 6.72
N ALA A 108 18.64 3.88 7.41
CA ALA A 108 17.40 3.38 6.81
C ALA A 108 16.57 4.52 6.18
N LYS A 109 16.45 5.67 6.85
CA LYS A 109 15.76 6.86 6.31
C LYS A 109 16.43 7.38 5.05
N ASN A 110 17.76 7.50 5.06
CA ASN A 110 18.53 7.96 3.90
C ASN A 110 18.37 7.00 2.72
N LEU A 111 18.40 5.69 2.97
CA LEU A 111 18.17 4.70 1.93
C LEU A 111 16.74 4.75 1.39
N HIS A 112 15.74 4.87 2.27
CA HIS A 112 14.35 5.01 1.87
C HIS A 112 14.12 6.26 1.02
N GLN A 113 14.74 7.39 1.39
CA GLN A 113 14.67 8.61 0.60
C GLN A 113 15.24 8.40 -0.81
N LYS A 114 16.44 7.81 -0.92
CA LYS A 114 17.07 7.50 -2.23
C LYS A 114 16.18 6.59 -3.09
N LEU A 115 15.70 5.48 -2.52
CA LEU A 115 14.81 4.56 -3.22
C LEU A 115 13.50 5.23 -3.65
N THR A 116 12.95 6.13 -2.83
CA THR A 116 11.74 6.88 -3.17
C THR A 116 11.98 7.84 -4.33
N GLU A 117 13.12 8.54 -4.34
CA GLU A 117 13.53 9.43 -5.43
C GLU A 117 13.74 8.63 -6.74
N GLU A 118 14.40 7.48 -6.67
CA GLU A 118 14.59 6.57 -7.81
C GLU A 118 13.25 6.09 -8.37
N LEU A 119 12.35 5.56 -7.52
CA LEU A 119 11.00 5.12 -7.92
C LEU A 119 10.18 6.25 -8.55
N CYS A 120 10.28 7.47 -8.01
CA CYS A 120 9.61 8.63 -8.57
C CYS A 120 10.12 8.96 -9.98
N SER A 121 11.44 8.89 -10.18
CA SER A 121 12.06 9.14 -11.47
C SER A 121 11.67 8.09 -12.52
N GLU A 122 11.67 6.81 -12.14
CA GLU A 122 11.29 5.70 -13.02
C GLU A 122 9.82 5.77 -13.43
N ARG A 123 8.92 6.07 -12.47
CA ARG A 123 7.50 6.26 -12.75
C ARG A 123 7.25 7.39 -13.75
N GLU A 124 7.98 8.50 -13.65
CA GLU A 124 7.84 9.62 -14.59
C GLU A 124 8.38 9.26 -15.98
N GLN A 125 9.47 8.49 -16.07
CA GLN A 125 9.95 7.97 -17.36
C GLN A 125 8.91 7.07 -18.03
N LEU A 126 8.32 6.14 -17.28
CA LEU A 126 7.24 5.27 -17.77
C LEU A 126 6.02 6.08 -18.22
N ARG A 127 5.65 7.12 -17.45
CA ARG A 127 4.56 8.01 -17.81
C ARG A 127 4.81 8.75 -19.13
N LYS A 128 6.02 9.30 -19.31
CA LYS A 128 6.42 9.99 -20.56
C LYS A 128 6.46 9.02 -21.74
N GLY A 129 7.04 7.83 -21.56
CA GLY A 129 7.09 6.80 -22.59
C GLY A 129 5.69 6.34 -23.02
N SER A 130 4.80 6.08 -22.06
CA SER A 130 3.44 5.63 -22.34
C SER A 130 2.58 6.70 -23.02
N LYS A 131 2.69 7.97 -22.60
CA LYS A 131 2.05 9.11 -23.29
C LYS A 131 2.54 9.26 -24.73
N GLY A 132 3.86 9.27 -24.93
CA GLY A 132 4.46 9.43 -26.27
C GLY A 132 4.06 8.30 -27.22
N TYR A 133 4.05 7.06 -26.72
CA TYR A 133 3.58 5.90 -27.50
C TYR A 133 2.11 6.04 -27.91
N THR A 134 1.24 6.48 -26.99
CA THR A 134 -0.20 6.64 -27.26
C THR A 134 -0.46 7.78 -28.25
N GLU A 135 0.25 8.90 -28.12
CA GLU A 135 0.15 10.04 -29.04
C GLU A 135 0.64 9.69 -30.45
N GLU A 136 1.78 8.99 -30.58
CA GLU A 136 2.26 8.55 -31.89
C GLU A 136 1.33 7.52 -32.52
N GLN A 137 0.79 6.57 -31.75
CA GLN A 137 -0.22 5.62 -32.23
C GLN A 137 -1.48 6.33 -32.74
N LEU A 138 -1.97 7.34 -32.01
CA LEU A 138 -3.12 8.15 -32.45
C LEU A 138 -2.81 8.93 -33.73
N ARG A 139 -1.59 9.46 -33.87
CA ARG A 139 -1.16 10.17 -35.07
C ARG A 139 -1.11 9.24 -36.29
N ILE A 140 -0.57 8.04 -36.12
CA ILE A 140 -0.53 7.01 -37.17
C ILE A 140 -1.95 6.60 -37.56
N SER A 141 -2.86 6.40 -36.60
CA SER A 141 -4.25 6.07 -36.88
C SER A 141 -4.94 7.15 -37.70
N LYS A 142 -4.84 8.42 -37.28
CA LYS A 142 -5.43 9.55 -38.03
C LYS A 142 -4.91 9.64 -39.45
N LYS A 143 -3.60 9.48 -39.65
CA LYS A 143 -3.03 9.48 -41.00
C LYS A 143 -3.58 8.34 -41.86
N LYS A 144 -3.73 7.14 -41.29
CA LYS A 144 -4.36 6.01 -42.00
C LYS A 144 -5.81 6.29 -42.35
N ASP A 145 -6.56 6.95 -41.48
CA ASP A 145 -7.95 7.33 -41.73
C ASP A 145 -8.04 8.37 -42.87
N ASP A 146 -7.17 9.39 -42.86
CA ASP A 146 -7.07 10.39 -43.93
C ASP A 146 -6.68 9.76 -45.28
N ASP A 147 -5.69 8.85 -45.27
CA ASP A 147 -5.26 8.10 -46.45
C ASP A 147 -6.39 7.19 -46.98
N LEU A 148 -7.16 6.56 -46.08
CA LEU A 148 -8.30 5.73 -46.43
C LEU A 148 -9.44 6.56 -47.03
N GLU A 149 -9.72 7.73 -46.46
CA GLU A 149 -10.75 8.64 -46.99
C GLU A 149 -10.36 9.17 -48.38
N ALA A 150 -9.10 9.52 -48.60
CA ALA A 150 -8.58 9.89 -49.91
C ALA A 150 -8.71 8.74 -50.92
N LEU A 151 -8.40 7.50 -50.51
CA LEU A 151 -8.55 6.33 -51.36
C LEU A 151 -10.01 6.08 -51.72
N VAL A 152 -10.93 6.14 -50.75
CA VAL A 152 -12.38 6.01 -50.97
C VAL A 152 -12.88 7.05 -51.99
N LYS A 153 -12.41 8.30 -51.88
CA LYS A 153 -12.76 9.35 -52.84
C LYS A 153 -12.29 9.01 -54.25
N SER A 154 -11.03 8.59 -54.41
CA SER A 154 -10.48 8.22 -55.73
C SER A 154 -11.21 7.02 -56.34
N VAL A 155 -11.56 6.01 -55.53
CA VAL A 155 -12.34 4.85 -55.99
C VAL A 155 -13.74 5.31 -56.42
N GLY A 156 -14.37 6.21 -55.68
CA GLY A 156 -15.65 6.81 -56.05
C GLY A 156 -15.61 7.57 -57.39
N GLU A 157 -14.51 8.27 -57.67
CA GLU A 157 -14.30 8.92 -58.97
C GLU A 157 -14.16 7.90 -60.11
N VAL A 158 -13.40 6.83 -59.90
CA VAL A 158 -13.26 5.74 -60.88
C VAL A 158 -14.60 5.05 -61.13
N LEU A 159 -15.41 4.79 -60.11
CA LEU A 159 -16.74 4.20 -60.26
C LEU A 159 -17.65 5.05 -61.14
N LYS A 160 -17.67 6.38 -60.95
CA LYS A 160 -18.42 7.29 -61.82
C LYS A 160 -17.98 7.20 -63.28
N VAL A 161 -16.68 7.10 -63.53
CA VAL A 161 -16.14 6.94 -64.90
C VAL A 161 -16.56 5.60 -65.50
N LEU A 162 -16.56 4.52 -64.70
CA LEU A 162 -17.01 3.21 -65.16
C LEU A 162 -18.50 3.18 -65.47
N GLU A 163 -19.34 3.78 -64.61
CA GLU A 163 -20.78 3.94 -64.86
C GLU A 163 -21.03 4.71 -66.17
N GLN A 164 -20.32 5.81 -66.39
CA GLN A 164 -20.44 6.57 -67.64
C GLN A 164 -20.04 5.70 -68.85
N ARG A 165 -18.92 4.98 -68.77
CA ARG A 165 -18.49 4.06 -69.85
C ARG A 165 -19.50 2.96 -70.14
N GLU A 166 -20.18 2.44 -69.11
CA GLU A 166 -21.24 1.46 -69.30
C GLU A 166 -22.42 2.05 -70.07
N THR A 167 -22.82 3.29 -69.75
CA THR A 167 -23.88 3.99 -70.49
C THR A 167 -23.49 4.28 -71.95
N ASP A 168 -22.24 4.69 -72.18
CA ASP A 168 -21.72 4.96 -73.53
C ASP A 168 -21.69 3.68 -74.38
N LEU A 169 -21.28 2.54 -73.80
CA LEU A 169 -21.30 1.24 -74.47
C LEU A 169 -22.71 0.78 -74.83
N LYS A 170 -23.70 1.01 -73.95
CA LYS A 170 -25.11 0.73 -74.23
C LYS A 170 -25.60 1.56 -75.43
N MET A 171 -25.31 2.86 -75.45
CA MET A 171 -25.65 3.73 -76.58
C MET A 171 -24.97 3.29 -77.88
N LEU A 172 -23.68 2.95 -77.84
CA LEU A 172 -22.95 2.50 -79.03
C LEU A 172 -23.55 1.20 -79.61
N THR A 173 -23.99 0.29 -78.74
CA THR A 173 -24.64 -0.96 -79.12
C THR A 173 -25.98 -0.70 -79.82
N GLU A 174 -26.78 0.25 -79.32
CA GLU A 174 -28.03 0.68 -79.97
C GLU A 174 -27.80 1.31 -81.35
N VAL A 175 -26.79 2.18 -81.47
CA VAL A 175 -26.40 2.78 -82.75
C VAL A 175 -25.97 1.69 -83.74
N TYR A 176 -25.13 0.75 -83.32
CA TYR A 176 -24.68 -0.36 -84.16
C TYR A 176 -25.86 -1.22 -84.64
N ASN A 177 -26.78 -1.57 -83.75
CA ASN A 177 -27.98 -2.34 -84.10
C ASN A 177 -28.86 -1.60 -85.11
N THR A 178 -29.04 -0.28 -84.94
CA THR A 178 -29.83 0.55 -85.85
C THR A 178 -29.17 0.64 -87.22
N ALA A 179 -27.86 0.91 -87.28
CA ALA A 179 -27.09 0.90 -88.53
C ALA A 179 -27.20 -0.45 -89.26
N GLY A 180 -27.14 -1.56 -88.52
CA GLY A 180 -27.35 -2.90 -89.07
C GLY A 180 -28.77 -3.11 -89.64
N THR A 181 -29.81 -2.59 -89.00
CA THR A 181 -31.17 -2.63 -89.56
C THR A 181 -31.32 -1.79 -90.82
N THR A 182 -30.72 -0.59 -90.86
CA THR A 182 -30.77 0.28 -92.04
C THR A 182 -30.01 -0.31 -93.22
N LEU A 183 -28.85 -0.92 -92.99
CA LEU A 183 -28.08 -1.61 -94.03
C LEU A 183 -28.90 -2.74 -94.65
N ARG A 184 -29.53 -3.60 -93.83
CA ARG A 184 -30.42 -4.66 -94.33
C ARG A 184 -31.57 -4.10 -95.16
N SER A 185 -32.20 -3.00 -94.73
CA SER A 185 -33.27 -2.35 -95.48
C SER A 185 -32.81 -1.81 -96.84
N VAL A 186 -31.60 -1.26 -96.92
CA VAL A 186 -31.00 -0.76 -98.17
C VAL A 186 -30.64 -1.91 -99.10
N GLU A 187 -30.04 -2.98 -98.57
CA GLU A 187 -29.73 -4.20 -99.33
C GLU A 187 -30.97 -4.83 -99.95
N GLU A 188 -32.08 -4.87 -99.21
CA GLU A 188 -33.37 -5.37 -99.69
C GLU A 188 -33.98 -4.48 -100.77
N HIS A 189 -33.92 -3.15 -100.62
CA HIS A 189 -34.30 -2.21 -101.67
C HIS A 189 -33.47 -2.39 -102.96
N LEU A 190 -32.16 -2.56 -102.84
CA LEU A 190 -31.28 -2.80 -103.99
C LEU A 190 -31.58 -4.12 -104.69
N LYS A 191 -31.92 -5.19 -103.95
CA LYS A 191 -32.40 -6.46 -104.53
C LYS A 191 -33.69 -6.27 -105.33
N ASN A 192 -34.66 -5.56 -104.75
CA ASN A 192 -35.96 -5.31 -105.40
C ASN A 192 -35.86 -4.42 -106.66
N LEU A 193 -34.87 -3.52 -106.72
CA LEU A 193 -34.58 -2.73 -107.93
C LEU A 193 -33.98 -3.61 -109.04
N LYS A 194 -33.02 -4.48 -108.70
CA LYS A 194 -32.43 -5.41 -109.67
C LYS A 194 -33.44 -6.38 -110.27
N THR A 195 -34.41 -6.87 -109.48
CA THR A 195 -35.49 -7.73 -110.00
C THR A 195 -36.45 -6.98 -110.92
N LYS A 196 -36.73 -5.70 -110.64
CA LYS A 196 -37.54 -4.85 -111.54
C LYS A 196 -36.85 -4.58 -112.87
N GLU A 197 -35.55 -4.31 -112.88
CA GLU A 197 -34.78 -4.09 -114.11
C GLU A 197 -34.73 -5.34 -115.01
N THR A 198 -34.67 -6.55 -114.42
CA THR A 198 -34.71 -7.81 -115.18
C THR A 198 -36.09 -8.10 -115.79
N ASP A 199 -37.17 -7.64 -115.15
CA ASP A 199 -38.55 -7.82 -115.67
C ASP A 199 -38.92 -6.78 -116.75
N SER A 200 -38.29 -5.59 -116.74
CA SER A 200 -38.50 -4.55 -117.77
C SER A 200 -37.62 -4.68 -119.03
N GLY A 201 -36.71 -5.64 -119.08
CA GLY A 201 -35.83 -5.92 -120.23
C GLY A 201 -36.33 -7.01 -121.18
N ILE A 202 -37.53 -7.57 -120.96
CA ILE A 202 -38.19 -8.54 -121.85
C ILE A 202 -39.42 -7.86 -122.47
N SER A 203 -39.21 -7.03 -123.48
CA SER A 203 -40.21 -6.63 -124.49
C SER A 203 -39.50 -6.04 -125.71
#